data_AF-A0A3Q8IDZ8-F1
#
_entry.id   AF-A0A3Q8IDZ8-F1
#
_cell.length_a   1.000
_cell.length_b   1.000
_cell.length_c   1.000
_cell.angle_alpha   90.00
_cell.angle_beta   90.00
_cell.angle_gamma   90.00
#
_symmetry.space_group_name_H-M   'P 1'
#
loop_
_entity.id
_entity.type
_entity.pdbx_description
1 polymer ?
#
loop_
_entity_poly.entity_id
_entity_poly.type
_entity_poly.pdbx_seq_one_letter_code
_entity_poly.pdbx_strand_id
1 'polypeptide(L)'
;MNLRNPHLPPIVAGVLYGLSLILFIDGIVLAQQEANKANRFSFLHCVPAIFSTVGLLLLHLVSPSEVQEGDGRGRVLLFMSWLAMIGSSVGALVILFFCYTGKQTRTRAMPGVSLVLYTCTAPIITSVLWWGRRVVDSDEW
;
A
#
# COMPACT_ATOMS: atom_id res chain seq x y z
N MET A 1 -22.90 -10.48 14.87
CA MET A 1 -21.43 -10.68 14.75
C MET A 1 -20.77 -9.72 15.73
N ASN A 2 -20.05 -10.24 16.72
CA ASN A 2 -19.48 -9.46 17.80
C ASN A 2 -18.26 -8.67 17.28
N LEU A 3 -18.43 -7.40 16.97
CA LEU A 3 -17.45 -6.51 16.33
C LEU A 3 -16.29 -6.07 17.26
N ARG A 4 -16.14 -6.70 18.42
CA ARG A 4 -15.26 -6.26 19.51
C ARG A 4 -14.07 -7.20 19.75
N ASN A 5 -13.47 -7.73 18.69
CA ASN A 5 -12.21 -8.46 18.80
C ASN A 5 -11.04 -7.51 18.46
N PRO A 6 -10.24 -7.06 19.44
CA PRO A 6 -9.15 -6.10 19.23
C PRO A 6 -8.04 -6.66 18.32
N HIS A 7 -7.99 -7.98 18.12
CA HIS A 7 -7.01 -8.63 17.23
C HIS A 7 -7.49 -8.74 15.78
N LEU A 8 -8.77 -8.47 15.49
CA LEU A 8 -9.31 -8.61 14.15
C LEU A 8 -8.73 -7.58 13.15
N PRO A 9 -8.59 -6.28 13.47
CA PRO A 9 -8.00 -5.32 12.54
C PRO A 9 -6.55 -5.65 12.14
N PRO A 10 -5.63 -6.01 13.08
CA PRO A 10 -4.29 -6.46 12.72
C PRO A 10 -4.26 -7.74 11.86
N ILE A 11 -5.12 -8.73 12.14
CA ILE A 11 -5.20 -9.96 11.35
C ILE A 11 -5.65 -9.65 9.92
N VAL A 12 -6.73 -8.87 9.76
CA VAL A 12 -7.24 -8.48 8.44
C VAL A 12 -6.19 -7.67 7.68
N ALA A 13 -5.53 -6.72 8.34
CA ALA A 13 -4.43 -5.95 7.77
C ALA A 13 -3.27 -6.84 7.28
N GLY A 14 -2.84 -7.80 8.10
CA GLY A 14 -1.78 -8.74 7.75
C GLY A 14 -2.14 -9.63 6.56
N VAL A 15 -3.36 -10.16 6.53
CA VAL A 15 -3.85 -10.99 5.40
C VAL A 15 -3.93 -10.17 4.11
N LEU A 16 -4.49 -8.96 4.17
CA LEU A 16 -4.56 -8.07 3.01
C LEU A 16 -3.17 -7.69 2.48
N TYR A 17 -2.24 -7.38 3.38
CA TYR A 17 -0.86 -7.07 3.00
C TYR A 17 -0.15 -8.27 2.38
N GLY A 18 -0.27 -9.44 3.00
CA GLY A 18 0.36 -10.67 2.51
C GLY A 18 -0.17 -11.07 1.12
N LEU A 19 -1.49 -11.03 0.92
CA LEU A 19 -2.10 -11.33 -0.37
C LEU A 19 -1.68 -10.33 -1.46
N SER A 20 -1.68 -9.03 -1.15
CA SER A 20 -1.27 -8.03 -2.12
C SER A 20 0.21 -8.17 -2.49
N LEU A 21 1.08 -8.50 -1.53
CA LEU A 21 2.50 -8.72 -1.76
C LEU A 21 2.74 -9.95 -2.63
N ILE A 22 2.03 -11.05 -2.40
CA ILE A 22 2.13 -12.26 -3.23
C ILE A 22 1.72 -11.94 -4.68
N LEU A 23 0.60 -11.26 -4.87
CA LEU A 23 0.14 -10.86 -6.21
C LEU A 23 1.13 -9.91 -6.90
N PHE A 24 1.76 -9.02 -6.12
CA PHE A 24 2.79 -8.14 -6.64
C PHE A 24 4.03 -8.90 -7.12
N ILE A 25 4.52 -9.84 -6.31
CA ILE A 25 5.67 -10.70 -6.65
C ILE A 25 5.35 -11.55 -7.89
N ASP A 26 4.16 -12.16 -7.95
CA ASP A 26 3.72 -12.92 -9.12
C ASP A 26 3.71 -12.05 -10.39
N GLY A 27 3.18 -10.82 -10.29
CA GLY A 27 3.25 -9.85 -11.38
C GLY A 27 4.67 -9.52 -11.83
N ILE A 28 5.63 -9.37 -10.89
CA ILE A 28 7.05 -9.16 -11.23
C ILE A 28 7.59 -10.37 -11.99
N VAL A 29 7.34 -11.59 -11.50
CA VAL A 29 7.80 -12.83 -12.14
C VAL A 29 7.25 -12.93 -13.57
N LEU A 30 5.95 -12.67 -13.74
CA LEU A 30 5.31 -12.65 -15.06
C LEU A 30 5.93 -11.60 -15.99
N ALA A 31 6.21 -10.39 -15.50
CA ALA A 31 6.85 -9.35 -16.29
C ALA A 31 8.32 -9.69 -16.66
N GLN A 32 9.02 -10.47 -15.86
CA GLN A 32 10.38 -10.92 -16.20
C GLN A 32 10.40 -11.99 -17.31
N GLN A 33 9.29 -12.69 -17.50
CA GLN A 33 9.14 -13.71 -18.54
C GLN A 33 8.83 -13.12 -19.93
N GLU A 34 8.67 -11.79 -20.05
CA GLU A 34 8.46 -11.14 -21.35
C GLU A 34 9.63 -11.41 -22.32
N ALA A 35 9.27 -11.81 -23.54
CA ALA A 35 10.22 -12.17 -24.60
C ALA A 35 11.09 -10.97 -25.01
N ASN A 36 10.50 -9.78 -25.03
CA ASN A 36 11.23 -8.54 -25.27
C ASN A 36 11.87 -8.03 -23.96
N LYS A 37 13.20 -8.01 -23.91
CA LYS A 37 13.97 -7.52 -22.75
C LYS A 37 13.63 -6.07 -22.36
N ALA A 38 13.30 -5.22 -23.32
CA ALA A 38 12.91 -3.83 -23.05
C ALA A 38 11.55 -3.71 -22.32
N ASN A 39 10.73 -4.76 -22.40
CA ASN A 39 9.44 -4.85 -21.72
C ASN A 39 9.53 -5.63 -20.40
N ARG A 40 10.72 -5.98 -19.92
CA ARG A 40 10.88 -6.63 -18.62
C ARG A 40 10.69 -5.64 -17.48
N PHE A 41 10.41 -6.17 -16.30
CA PHE A 41 10.30 -5.36 -15.10
C PHE A 41 11.68 -4.78 -14.72
N SER A 42 11.72 -3.48 -14.48
CA SER A 42 12.91 -2.76 -14.00
C SER A 42 12.69 -2.29 -12.57
N PHE A 43 13.77 -2.07 -11.82
CA PHE A 43 13.73 -1.57 -10.44
C PHE A 43 12.93 -0.26 -10.30
N LEU A 44 12.96 0.60 -11.32
CA LEU A 44 12.18 1.85 -11.36
C LEU A 44 10.67 1.60 -11.22
N HIS A 45 10.16 0.46 -11.68
CA HIS A 45 8.74 0.11 -11.52
C HIS A 45 8.38 -0.27 -10.07
N CYS A 46 9.36 -0.58 -9.21
CA CYS A 46 9.14 -0.84 -7.78
C CYS A 46 9.02 0.42 -6.93
N VAL A 47 9.42 1.60 -7.44
CA VAL A 47 9.46 2.83 -6.65
C VAL A 47 8.11 3.13 -5.97
N PRO A 48 6.95 3.03 -6.66
CA PRO A 48 5.65 3.19 -6.00
C PRO A 48 5.43 2.19 -4.86
N ALA A 49 5.72 0.91 -5.06
CA ALA A 49 5.56 -0.11 -4.02
C ALA A 49 6.43 0.18 -2.77
N ILE A 50 7.65 0.69 -2.97
CA ILE A 50 8.55 1.08 -1.88
C ILE A 50 7.95 2.25 -1.09
N PHE A 51 7.56 3.33 -1.76
CA PHE A 51 6.96 4.50 -1.11
C PHE A 51 5.67 4.15 -0.37
N SER A 52 4.84 3.26 -0.94
CA SER A 52 3.63 2.74 -0.31
C SER A 52 3.94 2.00 0.99
N THR A 53 4.95 1.13 0.96
CA THR A 53 5.40 0.36 2.13
C THR A 53 6.00 1.27 3.20
N VAL A 54 6.82 2.24 2.81
CA VAL A 54 7.39 3.23 3.74
C VAL A 54 6.28 4.06 4.39
N GLY A 55 5.27 4.52 3.63
CA GLY A 55 4.12 5.22 4.19
C GLY A 55 3.36 4.39 5.22
N LEU A 56 3.15 3.10 4.94
CA LEU A 56 2.54 2.16 5.89
C LEU A 56 3.39 1.97 7.16
N LEU A 57 4.72 1.90 7.04
CA LEU A 57 5.62 1.82 8.20
C LEU A 57 5.61 3.11 9.03
N LEU A 58 5.57 4.28 8.38
CA LEU A 58 5.47 5.57 9.07
C LEU A 58 4.21 5.65 9.94
N LEU A 59 3.10 5.06 9.52
CA LEU A 59 1.87 4.98 10.33
C LEU A 59 2.08 4.26 11.66
N HIS A 60 2.97 3.26 11.70
CA HIS A 60 3.24 2.51 12.93
C HIS A 60 3.99 3.34 13.97
N LEU A 61 4.62 4.44 13.54
CA LEU A 61 5.33 5.37 14.42
C LEU A 61 4.42 6.47 14.99
N VAL A 62 3.17 6.57 14.52
CA VAL A 62 2.22 7.59 14.99
C VAL A 62 1.35 7.03 16.10
N SER A 63 1.41 7.66 17.28
CA SER A 63 0.46 7.36 18.36
C SER A 63 -0.87 8.11 18.13
N PRO A 64 -2.03 7.47 18.32
CA PRO A 64 -3.31 8.17 18.25
C PRO A 64 -3.44 9.28 19.31
N SER A 65 -2.85 9.11 20.50
CA SER A 65 -2.83 10.11 21.57
C SER A 65 -2.15 11.42 21.14
N GLU A 66 -0.97 11.33 20.52
CA GLU A 66 -0.23 12.49 19.98
C GLU A 66 -1.11 13.30 19.00
N VAL A 67 -1.91 12.62 18.18
CA VAL A 67 -2.79 13.28 17.20
C VAL A 67 -3.98 13.97 17.88
N GLN A 68 -4.58 13.32 18.89
CA GLN A 68 -5.72 13.85 19.66
C GLN A 68 -5.32 15.04 20.53
N GLU A 69 -4.20 14.94 21.25
CA GLU A 69 -3.65 16.00 22.11
C GLU A 69 -3.10 17.19 21.30
N GLY A 70 -2.95 17.00 19.98
CA GLY A 70 -2.58 18.07 19.06
C GLY A 70 -1.08 18.27 18.89
N ASP A 71 -0.27 17.25 19.17
CA ASP A 71 1.14 17.25 18.82
C ASP A 71 1.31 17.39 17.30
N GLY A 72 1.96 18.48 16.88
CA GLY A 72 2.25 18.76 15.49
C GLY A 72 3.08 17.65 14.83
N ARG A 73 3.95 16.96 15.58
CA ARG A 73 4.77 15.87 15.06
C ARG A 73 3.91 14.69 14.62
N GLY A 74 2.99 14.23 15.48
CA GLY A 74 2.09 13.11 15.17
C GLY A 74 1.21 13.42 13.95
N ARG A 75 0.68 14.64 13.86
CA ARG A 75 -0.13 15.10 12.71
C ARG A 75 0.66 15.15 11.41
N VAL A 76 1.89 15.68 11.44
CA VAL A 76 2.77 15.74 10.26
C VAL A 76 3.17 14.34 9.81
N LEU A 77 3.53 13.45 10.72
CA LEU A 77 3.88 12.07 10.38
C LEU A 77 2.69 11.31 9.78
N LEU A 78 1.49 11.47 10.35
CA LEU A 78 0.26 10.90 9.80
C LEU A 78 0.00 11.42 8.39
N PHE A 79 0.09 12.75 8.19
CA PHE A 79 -0.08 13.36 6.88
C PHE A 79 0.94 12.85 5.86
N MET A 80 2.22 12.79 6.23
CA MET A 80 3.30 12.29 5.37
C MET A 80 3.12 10.82 5.01
N SER A 81 2.66 9.99 5.96
CA SER A 81 2.29 8.59 5.72
C SER A 81 1.21 8.48 4.64
N TRP A 82 0.10 9.21 4.80
CA TRP A 82 -0.98 9.24 3.81
C TRP A 82 -0.54 9.77 2.45
N LEU A 83 0.24 10.86 2.45
CA LEU A 83 0.76 11.45 1.22
C LEU A 83 1.66 10.47 0.46
N ALA A 84 2.53 9.74 1.15
CA ALA A 84 3.39 8.72 0.53
C ALA A 84 2.56 7.58 -0.08
N MET A 85 1.54 7.09 0.62
CA MET A 85 0.69 5.99 0.14
C MET A 85 -0.20 6.40 -1.04
N ILE A 86 -0.89 7.54 -0.95
CA ILE A 86 -1.74 8.04 -2.05
C ILE A 86 -0.88 8.44 -3.24
N GLY A 87 0.21 9.17 -3.01
CA GLY A 87 1.16 9.57 -4.06
C GLY A 87 1.75 8.36 -4.78
N SER A 88 2.10 7.30 -4.05
CA SER A 88 2.55 6.05 -4.66
C SER A 88 1.46 5.36 -5.49
N SER A 89 0.20 5.38 -5.05
CA SER A 89 -0.91 4.80 -5.81
C SER A 89 -1.13 5.51 -7.15
N VAL A 90 -1.05 6.85 -7.14
CA VAL A 90 -1.08 7.65 -8.36
C VAL A 90 0.13 7.34 -9.25
N GLY A 91 1.33 7.26 -8.67
CA GLY A 91 2.54 6.87 -9.40
C GLY A 91 2.44 5.49 -10.06
N ALA A 92 1.87 4.51 -9.36
CA ALA A 92 1.61 3.17 -9.90
C ALA A 92 0.62 3.21 -11.08
N LEU A 93 -0.44 4.01 -10.99
CA LEU A 93 -1.39 4.22 -12.10
C LEU A 93 -0.73 4.84 -13.33
N VAL A 94 0.16 5.83 -13.12
CA VAL A 94 0.95 6.44 -14.20
C VAL A 94 1.85 5.40 -14.87
N ILE A 95 2.54 4.55 -14.09
CA ILE A 95 3.37 3.46 -14.64
C ILE A 95 2.53 2.45 -15.40
N LEU A 96 1.38 2.03 -14.86
CA LEU A 96 0.42 1.17 -15.56
C LEU A 96 0.05 1.81 -16.91
N PHE A 97 -0.37 3.07 -16.90
CA PHE A 97 -0.80 3.79 -18.10
C PHE A 97 0.27 3.87 -19.18
N PHE A 98 1.49 4.29 -18.84
CA PHE A 98 2.54 4.53 -19.84
C PHE A 98 3.35 3.29 -20.21
N CYS A 99 3.50 2.34 -19.29
CA CYS A 99 4.36 1.19 -19.52
C CYS A 99 3.59 -0.07 -19.90
N TYR A 100 2.36 -0.24 -19.41
CA TYR A 100 1.60 -1.50 -19.52
C TYR A 100 0.33 -1.38 -20.37
N THR A 101 -0.27 -0.20 -20.49
CA THR A 101 -1.39 0.06 -21.42
C THR A 101 -0.87 0.74 -22.69
N GLY A 102 -1.14 0.17 -23.86
CA GLY A 102 -0.89 0.83 -25.16
C GLY A 102 0.34 0.39 -25.95
N LYS A 103 1.21 -0.47 -25.43
CA LYS A 103 2.22 -1.14 -26.25
C LYS A 103 1.63 -2.42 -26.86
N GLN A 104 1.29 -2.39 -28.15
CA GLN A 104 0.91 -3.59 -28.95
C GLN A 104 1.94 -4.73 -28.87
N THR A 105 3.14 -4.46 -28.33
CA THR A 105 4.26 -5.39 -28.16
C THR A 105 4.29 -6.11 -26.80
N ARG A 106 3.42 -5.75 -25.84
CA ARG A 106 3.33 -6.47 -24.56
C ARG A 106 2.19 -7.48 -24.61
N THR A 107 2.45 -8.68 -24.12
CA THR A 107 1.44 -9.73 -24.09
C THR A 107 0.46 -9.57 -22.94
N ARG A 108 0.87 -8.91 -21.82
CA ARG A 108 0.03 -8.81 -20.61
C ARG A 108 0.21 -7.49 -19.86
N ALA A 109 -0.90 -6.83 -19.52
CA ALA A 109 -0.94 -5.68 -18.62
C ALA A 109 -0.96 -6.06 -17.12
N MET A 110 -1.16 -7.35 -16.83
CA MET A 110 -1.31 -7.92 -15.48
C MET A 110 -0.24 -7.46 -14.46
N PRO A 111 1.05 -7.32 -14.81
CA PRO A 111 2.06 -6.84 -13.85
C PRO A 111 1.91 -5.38 -13.43
N GLY A 112 1.39 -4.52 -14.31
CA GLY A 112 1.09 -3.14 -13.95
C GLY A 112 -0.14 -3.05 -13.04
N VAL A 113 -1.13 -3.93 -13.29
CA VAL A 113 -2.34 -4.02 -12.45
C VAL A 113 -1.98 -4.51 -11.04
N SER A 114 -1.10 -5.52 -10.91
CA SER A 114 -0.68 -6.01 -9.59
C SER A 114 0.06 -4.94 -8.78
N LEU A 115 0.90 -4.11 -9.42
CA LEU A 115 1.55 -2.97 -8.80
C LEU A 115 0.52 -1.95 -8.25
N VAL A 116 -0.48 -1.58 -9.06
CA VAL A 116 -1.53 -0.65 -8.64
C VAL A 116 -2.32 -1.23 -7.46
N LEU A 117 -2.73 -2.50 -7.56
CA LEU A 117 -3.44 -3.19 -6.48
C LEU A 117 -2.64 -3.16 -5.18
N TYR A 118 -1.34 -3.50 -5.23
CA TYR A 118 -0.46 -3.44 -4.07
C TYR A 118 -0.46 -2.05 -3.43
N THR A 119 -0.22 -0.99 -4.23
CA THR A 119 -0.15 0.38 -3.71
C THR A 119 -1.48 0.89 -3.15
N CYS A 120 -2.61 0.51 -3.75
CA CYS A 120 -3.95 0.87 -3.25
C CYS A 120 -4.35 0.09 -1.99
N THR A 121 -3.73 -1.06 -1.73
CA THR A 121 -4.01 -1.85 -0.52
C THR A 121 -3.46 -1.16 0.73
N ALA A 122 -2.33 -0.44 0.65
CA ALA A 122 -1.72 0.22 1.81
C ALA A 122 -2.60 1.30 2.47
N PRO A 123 -3.29 2.21 1.75
CA PRO A 123 -4.29 3.10 2.33
C PRO A 123 -5.44 2.36 3.03
N ILE A 124 -5.91 1.23 2.45
CA ILE A 124 -6.99 0.43 3.02
C ILE A 124 -6.53 -0.21 4.33
N ILE A 125 -5.35 -0.85 4.33
CA ILE A 125 -4.72 -1.45 5.51
C ILE A 125 -4.55 -0.38 6.60
N THR A 126 -4.02 0.79 6.23
CA THR A 126 -3.84 1.93 7.14
C THR A 126 -5.16 2.34 7.77
N SER A 127 -6.23 2.44 6.99
CA SER A 127 -7.56 2.79 7.49
C SER A 127 -8.08 1.77 8.51
N VAL A 128 -7.91 0.48 8.22
CA VAL A 128 -8.31 -0.62 9.11
C VAL A 128 -7.50 -0.60 10.42
N LEU A 129 -6.18 -0.45 10.32
CA LEU A 129 -5.30 -0.39 11.50
C LEU A 129 -5.57 0.85 12.35
N TRP A 130 -5.74 2.01 11.71
CA TRP A 130 -6.02 3.27 12.40
C TRP A 130 -7.39 3.25 13.08
N TRP A 131 -8.39 2.67 12.44
CA TRP A 131 -9.69 2.43 13.07
C TRP A 131 -9.57 1.52 14.29
N GLY A 132 -8.84 0.41 14.16
CA GLY A 132 -8.59 -0.53 15.25
C GLY A 132 -7.94 0.13 16.47
N ARG A 133 -6.90 0.94 16.25
CA ARG A 133 -6.21 1.66 17.34
C ARG A 133 -7.11 2.67 18.05
N ARG A 134 -7.93 3.43 17.31
CA ARG A 134 -8.85 4.41 17.92
C ARG A 134 -9.93 3.78 18.80
N VAL A 135 -10.43 2.60 18.44
CA VAL A 135 -11.46 1.89 19.23
C VAL A 135 -10.87 1.37 20.56
N VAL A 136 -9.63 0.88 20.53
CA VAL A 136 -8.93 0.43 21.74
C VAL A 136 -8.69 1.59 22.70
N ASP A 137 -8.17 2.72 22.21
CA ASP A 137 -7.90 3.90 23.06
C ASP A 137 -9.19 4.53 23.63
N SER A 138 -10.33 4.42 22.95
CA SER A 138 -11.61 4.98 23.44
C SER A 138 -12.25 4.16 24.56
N ASP A 139 -11.89 2.88 24.70
CA ASP A 139 -12.41 1.98 25.74
C ASP A 139 -11.62 2.10 27.07
N GLU A 140 -10.54 2.88 27.12
CA GLU A 140 -9.71 3.11 28.32
C GLU A 140 -10.15 4.32 29.17
N TRP A 141 -11.32 4.90 28.90
CA TRP A 141 -11.94 6.02 29.64
C TRP A 141 -13.31 5.62 30.21
#